data_AF-A0A803MKX5-F1
#
_entry.id   AF-A0A803MKX5-F1
#
_cell.length_a   1.000
_cell.length_b   1.000
_cell.length_c   1.000
_cell.angle_alpha   90.00
_cell.angle_beta   90.00
_cell.angle_gamma   90.00
#
_symmetry.space_group_name_H-M   'P 1'
#
loop_
_entity.id
_entity.type
_entity.pdbx_description
1 polymer ?
#
loop_
_entity_poly.entity_id
_entity_poly.type
_entity_poly.pdbx_seq_one_letter_code
_entity_poly.pdbx_strand_id
1 'polypeptide(L)'
;MDVLKLTMFILASQFLNLCHGAGIAIYWGQNGDEGTLAAACATGNYELINIAFLNVFGNGQTPELNLAGHCNPSIPGSCKSIGDDIKECRRQGIKVLLSLGGGIGKYSLSSQTDARQVHACLVEQVSPR
;
A
#
# COMPACT_ATOMS: atom_id res chain seq x y z
N MET A 1 49.88 -5.08 -10.44
CA MET A 1 48.54 -4.59 -10.84
C MET A 1 48.66 -3.09 -11.01
N ASP A 2 48.76 -2.61 -12.25
CA ASP A 2 49.00 -1.19 -12.55
C ASP A 2 47.82 -0.32 -12.09
N VAL A 3 48.13 0.83 -11.50
CA VAL A 3 47.17 1.81 -11.00
C VAL A 3 46.10 2.13 -12.06
N LEU A 4 46.51 2.21 -13.34
CA LEU A 4 45.62 2.44 -14.48
C LEU A 4 44.53 1.36 -14.65
N LYS A 5 44.86 0.09 -14.37
CA LYS A 5 43.88 -1.01 -14.44
C LYS A 5 42.87 -0.93 -13.30
N LEU A 6 43.31 -0.49 -12.11
CA LEU A 6 42.43 -0.31 -10.95
C LEU A 6 41.45 0.86 -11.18
N THR A 7 41.91 1.98 -11.73
CA THR A 7 41.03 3.12 -12.06
C THR A 7 39.99 2.74 -13.12
N MET A 8 40.39 1.99 -14.15
CA MET A 8 39.47 1.55 -15.20
C MET A 8 38.40 0.59 -14.66
N PHE A 9 38.76 -0.27 -13.70
CA PHE A 9 37.82 -1.19 -13.03
C PHE A 9 36.78 -0.46 -12.18
N ILE A 10 37.21 0.58 -11.43
CA ILE A 10 36.31 1.42 -10.62
C ILE A 10 35.35 2.20 -11.52
N LEU A 11 35.84 2.79 -12.62
CA LEU A 11 34.98 3.47 -13.60
C LEU A 11 33.98 2.52 -14.26
N ALA A 12 34.41 1.31 -14.64
CA ALA A 12 33.52 0.29 -15.21
C ALA A 12 32.43 -0.17 -14.20
N SER A 13 32.75 -0.25 -12.91
CA SER A 13 31.79 -0.63 -11.86
C SER A 13 30.65 0.38 -11.67
N GLN A 14 30.85 1.66 -12.02
CA GLN A 14 29.80 2.68 -11.94
C GLN A 14 28.75 2.53 -13.05
N PHE A 15 29.09 1.90 -14.18
CA PHE A 15 28.16 1.62 -15.27
C PHE A 15 27.30 0.35 -15.04
N LEU A 16 27.59 -0.45 -14.02
CA LEU A 16 26.80 -1.66 -13.70
C LEU A 16 25.43 -1.37 -13.07
N ASN A 17 25.15 -0.11 -12.70
CA ASN A 17 23.90 0.30 -12.06
C ASN A 17 22.80 0.75 -13.06
N LEU A 18 22.98 0.51 -14.36
CA LEU A 18 22.03 0.94 -15.40
C LEU A 18 20.74 0.09 -15.50
N CYS A 19 20.63 -1.00 -14.74
CA CYS A 19 19.42 -1.80 -14.61
C CYS A 19 18.84 -1.68 -13.19
N HIS A 20 18.52 -0.47 -12.75
CA HIS A 20 17.58 -0.32 -11.64
C HIS A 20 16.19 -0.75 -12.16
N GLY A 21 15.84 -2.02 -11.94
CA GLY A 21 14.48 -2.50 -12.18
C GLY A 21 13.48 -1.67 -11.39
N ALA A 22 12.31 -1.41 -11.97
CA ALA A 22 11.24 -0.74 -11.24
C ALA A 22 10.81 -1.60 -10.03
N GLY A 23 10.52 -0.95 -8.89
CA GLY A 23 10.02 -1.62 -7.70
C GLY A 23 8.77 -2.45 -7.93
N ILE A 24 8.64 -3.55 -7.19
CA ILE A 24 7.45 -4.41 -7.27
C ILE A 24 6.35 -3.80 -6.39
N ALA A 25 5.17 -3.65 -6.98
CA ALA A 25 3.94 -3.28 -6.28
C ALA A 25 3.01 -4.48 -6.16
N ILE A 26 2.36 -4.65 -5.01
CA ILE A 26 1.41 -5.74 -4.78
C ILE A 26 0.11 -5.23 -4.13
N TYR A 27 -0.99 -5.94 -4.35
CA TYR A 27 -2.24 -5.78 -3.62
C TYR A 27 -2.30 -6.78 -2.47
N TRP A 28 -2.73 -6.32 -1.29
CA TRP A 28 -2.90 -7.15 -0.10
C TRP A 28 -4.25 -6.85 0.56
N GLY A 29 -4.94 -7.88 1.04
CA GLY A 29 -6.12 -7.74 1.91
C GLY A 29 -7.40 -8.41 1.41
N GLN A 30 -7.37 -9.17 0.32
CA GLN A 30 -8.57 -9.82 -0.24
C GLN A 30 -8.57 -11.35 -0.12
N ASN A 31 -7.58 -11.93 0.54
CA ASN A 31 -7.54 -13.36 0.83
C ASN A 31 -7.05 -13.61 2.27
N GLY A 32 -7.89 -14.20 3.12
CA GLY A 32 -7.54 -14.48 4.52
C GLY A 32 -6.29 -15.38 4.68
N ASP A 33 -5.93 -16.15 3.65
CA ASP A 33 -4.79 -17.06 3.67
C ASP A 33 -3.50 -16.43 3.07
N GLU A 34 -3.51 -15.15 2.69
CA GLU A 34 -2.34 -14.46 2.10
C GLU A 34 -1.27 -14.04 3.13
N GLY A 35 -1.50 -14.36 4.41
CA GLY A 35 -0.64 -13.97 5.53
C GLY A 35 -0.85 -12.51 5.96
N THR A 36 -0.19 -12.13 7.06
CA THR A 36 -0.26 -10.77 7.63
C THR A 36 0.44 -9.75 6.73
N LEU A 37 0.03 -8.48 6.83
CA LEU A 37 0.69 -7.38 6.12
C LEU A 37 2.17 -7.25 6.53
N ALA A 38 2.50 -7.40 7.83
CA ALA A 38 3.89 -7.41 8.28
C ALA A 38 4.74 -8.50 7.62
N ALA A 39 4.19 -9.72 7.44
CA ALA A 39 4.87 -10.80 6.75
C ALA A 39 5.14 -10.48 5.27
N ALA A 40 4.16 -9.88 4.58
CA ALA A 40 4.36 -9.41 3.20
C ALA A 40 5.50 -8.38 3.11
N CYS A 41 5.56 -7.43 4.05
CA CYS A 41 6.63 -6.44 4.12
C CYS A 41 8.00 -7.05 4.41
N ALA A 42 8.06 -8.01 5.34
CA ALA A 42 9.29 -8.71 5.71
C ALA A 42 9.88 -9.58 4.59
N THR A 43 9.16 -9.84 3.50
CA THR A 43 9.71 -10.56 2.34
C THR A 43 10.85 -9.81 1.66
N GLY A 44 10.89 -8.47 1.78
CA GLY A 44 11.82 -7.62 1.04
C GLY A 44 11.56 -7.54 -0.47
N ASN A 45 10.44 -8.09 -0.95
CA ASN A 45 10.13 -8.14 -2.38
C ASN A 45 9.45 -6.87 -2.91
N TYR A 46 8.79 -6.08 -2.04
CA TYR A 46 7.87 -5.03 -2.46
C TYR A 46 8.34 -3.64 -2.05
N GLU A 47 8.32 -2.70 -2.99
CA GLU A 47 8.51 -1.27 -2.70
C GLU A 47 7.18 -0.56 -2.39
N LEU A 48 6.07 -1.15 -2.84
CA LEU A 48 4.73 -0.59 -2.68
C LEU A 48 3.69 -1.68 -2.40
N ILE A 49 2.83 -1.44 -1.42
CA ILE A 49 1.69 -2.30 -1.11
C ILE A 49 0.41 -1.47 -1.15
N ASN A 50 -0.55 -1.90 -1.98
CA ASN A 50 -1.90 -1.36 -2.04
C ASN A 50 -2.82 -2.18 -1.12
N ILE A 51 -3.30 -1.58 -0.05
CA ILE A 51 -4.30 -2.17 0.85
C ILE A 51 -5.64 -2.18 0.12
N ALA A 52 -6.17 -3.39 -0.09
CA ALA A 52 -7.32 -3.66 -0.93
C ALA A 52 -8.48 -4.25 -0.09
N PHE A 53 -9.67 -3.66 -0.07
CA PHE A 53 -10.11 -2.41 -0.73
C PHE A 53 -11.08 -1.60 0.13
N LEU A 54 -11.08 -0.28 -0.05
CA LEU A 54 -12.26 0.53 0.23
C LEU A 54 -13.23 0.36 -0.95
N ASN A 55 -14.21 -0.53 -0.81
CA ASN A 55 -15.05 -0.99 -1.91
C ASN A 55 -16.52 -0.51 -1.82
N VAL A 56 -16.84 0.36 -0.87
CA VAL A 56 -18.09 1.13 -0.83
C VAL A 56 -17.73 2.59 -0.61
N PHE A 57 -18.17 3.49 -1.50
CA PHE A 57 -18.01 4.94 -1.34
C PHE A 57 -18.85 5.71 -2.39
N GLY A 58 -19.10 6.99 -2.11
CA GLY A 58 -19.83 7.88 -3.02
C GLY A 58 -21.34 7.58 -3.07
N ASN A 59 -22.08 8.39 -3.82
CA ASN A 59 -23.54 8.45 -3.83
C ASN A 59 -24.16 8.65 -2.44
N GLY A 60 -23.49 9.40 -1.55
CA GLY A 60 -23.96 9.60 -0.16
C GLY A 60 -23.85 8.36 0.74
N GLN A 61 -23.17 7.30 0.29
CA GLN A 61 -22.86 6.13 1.13
C GLN A 61 -21.74 6.46 2.12
N THR A 62 -21.77 5.83 3.29
CA THR A 62 -20.62 5.84 4.21
C THR A 62 -19.52 4.97 3.61
N PRO A 63 -18.26 5.44 3.53
CA PRO A 63 -17.18 4.62 3.03
C PRO A 63 -16.93 3.37 3.88
N GLU A 64 -16.77 2.21 3.24
CA GLU A 64 -16.50 0.93 3.93
C GLU A 64 -15.23 0.27 3.39
N LEU A 65 -14.42 -0.22 4.33
CA LEU A 65 -13.24 -1.01 4.07
C LEU A 65 -13.59 -2.50 4.18
N ASN A 66 -13.14 -3.30 3.22
CA ASN A 66 -13.22 -4.75 3.28
C ASN A 66 -11.81 -5.33 3.15
N LEU A 67 -11.36 -6.06 4.18
CA LEU A 67 -10.08 -6.79 4.17
C LEU A 67 -10.29 -8.31 4.29
N ALA A 68 -11.33 -8.83 3.63
CA ALA A 68 -11.70 -10.24 3.67
C ALA A 68 -11.73 -10.81 5.10
N GLY A 69 -10.89 -11.80 5.39
CA GLY A 69 -10.80 -12.46 6.70
C GLY A 69 -9.87 -11.77 7.71
N HIS A 70 -9.16 -10.70 7.34
CA HIS A 70 -8.10 -10.12 8.19
C HIS A 70 -8.64 -9.30 9.35
N CYS A 71 -9.72 -8.56 9.15
CA CYS A 71 -10.39 -7.82 10.21
C CYS A 71 -11.82 -7.38 9.79
N ASN A 72 -12.60 -6.89 10.75
CA ASN A 72 -13.93 -6.35 10.52
C ASN A 72 -14.04 -4.91 11.07
N PRO A 73 -13.99 -3.87 10.22
CA PRO A 73 -14.01 -2.47 10.66
C PRO A 73 -15.22 -2.06 11.51
N SER A 74 -16.34 -2.80 11.43
CA SER A 74 -17.51 -2.57 12.28
C SER A 74 -17.31 -3.00 13.73
N ILE A 75 -16.27 -3.81 14.02
CA ILE A 75 -15.90 -4.26 15.36
C ILE A 75 -14.76 -3.36 15.87
N PRO A 76 -14.97 -2.58 16.95
CA PRO A 76 -13.94 -1.70 17.50
C PRO A 76 -12.63 -2.43 17.78
N GLY A 77 -11.52 -1.91 17.23
CA GLY A 77 -10.18 -2.43 17.45
C GLY A 77 -9.79 -3.66 16.64
N SER A 78 -10.70 -4.29 15.87
CA SER A 78 -10.37 -5.52 15.12
C SER A 78 -9.27 -5.30 14.07
N CYS A 79 -9.23 -4.11 13.45
CA CYS A 79 -8.23 -3.75 12.44
C CYS A 79 -7.00 -3.04 13.04
N LYS A 80 -6.86 -2.99 14.37
CA LYS A 80 -5.73 -2.29 15.02
C LYS A 80 -4.38 -2.89 14.60
N SER A 81 -4.30 -4.22 14.49
CA SER A 81 -3.09 -4.93 14.05
C SER A 81 -2.64 -4.48 12.66
N ILE A 82 -3.59 -4.28 11.73
CA ILE A 82 -3.28 -3.79 10.38
C ILE A 82 -2.67 -2.39 10.44
N GLY A 83 -3.19 -1.50 11.30
CA GLY A 83 -2.60 -0.17 11.51
C GLY A 83 -1.18 -0.22 12.07
N ASP A 84 -0.87 -1.18 12.92
CA ASP A 84 0.48 -1.38 13.46
C ASP A 84 1.42 -1.98 12.40
N ASP A 85 0.96 -2.93 11.58
CA ASP A 85 1.68 -3.50 10.44
C ASP A 85 2.02 -2.43 9.39
N ILE A 86 1.09 -1.51 9.08
CA ILE A 86 1.33 -0.40 8.15
C ILE A 86 2.50 0.47 8.61
N LYS A 87 2.60 0.76 9.91
CA LYS A 87 3.71 1.54 10.48
C LYS A 87 5.03 0.79 10.32
N GLU A 88 5.02 -0.52 10.55
CA GLU A 88 6.20 -1.37 10.41
C GLU A 88 6.68 -1.42 8.95
N CYS A 89 5.78 -1.62 7.99
CA CYS A 89 6.11 -1.56 6.56
C CYS A 89 6.71 -0.21 6.16
N ARG A 90 6.14 0.91 6.62
CA ARG A 90 6.66 2.25 6.36
C ARG A 90 8.04 2.47 6.97
N ARG A 91 8.30 1.92 8.16
CA ARG A 91 9.62 1.94 8.81
C ARG A 91 10.68 1.20 7.99
N GLN A 92 10.27 0.18 7.22
CA GLN A 92 11.12 -0.56 6.27
C GLN A 92 11.28 0.14 4.91
N GLY A 93 10.70 1.34 4.72
CA GLY A 93 10.78 2.10 3.47
C GLY A 93 9.72 1.74 2.43
N ILE A 94 8.78 0.85 2.75
CA ILE A 94 7.72 0.41 1.85
C ILE A 94 6.60 1.46 1.81
N LYS A 95 6.17 1.85 0.61
CA LYS A 95 5.02 2.74 0.44
C LYS A 95 3.73 1.95 0.62
N VAL A 96 2.91 2.35 1.58
CA VAL A 96 1.60 1.72 1.81
C VAL A 96 0.48 2.69 1.46
N LEU A 97 -0.31 2.32 0.46
CA LEU A 97 -1.42 3.11 -0.08
C LEU A 97 -2.76 2.39 0.15
N LEU A 98 -3.84 3.15 0.31
CA LEU A 98 -5.20 2.60 0.31
C LEU A 98 -5.72 2.56 -1.13
N SER A 99 -6.20 1.40 -1.56
CA SER A 99 -6.85 1.26 -2.86
C SER A 99 -8.37 1.44 -2.75
N LEU A 100 -8.94 2.21 -3.69
CA LEU A 100 -10.37 2.48 -3.81
C LEU A 100 -10.95 1.64 -4.95
N GLY A 101 -12.05 0.93 -4.69
CA GLY A 101 -12.78 0.16 -5.69
C GLY A 101 -12.58 -1.35 -5.54
N GLY A 102 -11.99 -1.98 -6.55
CA GLY A 102 -11.88 -3.44 -6.68
C GLY A 102 -12.73 -3.97 -7.86
N GLY A 103 -12.72 -5.28 -8.10
CA GLY A 103 -13.62 -5.88 -9.11
C GLY A 103 -15.07 -6.01 -8.64
N ILE A 104 -15.29 -5.93 -7.32
CA ILE A 104 -16.56 -6.10 -6.64
C ILE A 104 -16.72 -4.98 -5.61
N GLY A 105 -17.87 -4.32 -5.58
CA GLY A 105 -18.16 -3.25 -4.63
C GLY A 105 -19.35 -2.40 -5.07
N LYS A 106 -19.65 -1.34 -4.29
CA LYS A 106 -20.71 -0.37 -4.59
C LYS A 106 -20.13 1.04 -4.52
N TYR A 107 -19.61 1.53 -5.63
CA TYR A 107 -18.98 2.83 -5.68
C TYR A 107 -19.25 3.57 -6.99
N SER A 108 -19.49 4.87 -6.85
CA SER A 108 -19.43 5.84 -7.95
C SER A 108 -19.44 7.24 -7.35
N LEU A 109 -18.81 8.20 -8.03
CA LEU A 109 -18.89 9.61 -7.65
C LEU A 109 -20.01 10.27 -8.47
N SER A 110 -21.11 10.61 -7.81
CA SER A 110 -22.31 11.17 -8.45
C SER A 110 -22.18 12.65 -8.82
N SER A 111 -21.30 13.37 -8.13
CA SER A 111 -21.10 14.82 -8.32
C SER A 111 -19.75 15.26 -7.76
N GLN A 112 -19.35 16.50 -8.07
CA GLN A 112 -18.17 17.10 -7.44
C GLN A 112 -18.31 17.25 -5.91
N THR A 113 -19.53 17.49 -5.42
CA THR A 113 -19.80 17.60 -3.99
C THR A 113 -19.62 16.25 -3.30
N ASP A 114 -20.15 15.18 -3.90
CA ASP A 114 -19.98 13.81 -3.43
C ASP A 114 -18.49 13.40 -3.41
N ALA A 115 -17.74 13.74 -4.48
CA ALA A 115 -16.30 13.52 -4.52
C ALA A 115 -15.54 14.24 -3.38
N ARG A 116 -15.90 15.50 -3.09
CA ARG A 116 -15.31 16.26 -1.97
C ARG A 116 -15.66 15.65 -0.61
N GLN A 117 -16.88 15.13 -0.45
CA GLN A 117 -17.31 14.45 0.78
C GLN A 117 -16.53 13.15 1.02
N VAL A 118 -16.39 12.31 -0.02
CA VAL A 118 -15.56 11.10 0.04
C VAL A 118 -14.11 11.45 0.39
N HIS A 119 -13.53 12.45 -0.27
CA HIS A 119 -12.17 12.91 0.03
C HIS A 119 -12.03 13.36 1.50
N ALA A 120 -12.94 14.21 1.99
CA ALA A 120 -12.88 14.71 3.37
C ALA A 120 -12.94 13.56 4.39
N CYS A 121 -13.87 12.61 4.18
CA CYS A 121 -13.98 11.42 5.03
C CYS A 121 -12.69 10.59 5.03
N LEU A 122 -12.10 10.34 3.86
CA LEU A 122 -10.87 9.54 3.78
C LEU A 122 -9.69 10.22 4.45
N VAL A 123 -9.48 11.51 4.20
CA VAL A 123 -8.35 12.25 4.81
C VAL A 123 -8.46 12.26 6.33
N GLU A 124 -9.66 12.36 6.90
CA GLU A 124 -9.87 12.29 8.35
C GLU A 124 -9.52 10.91 8.93
N GLN A 125 -9.81 9.83 8.21
CA GLN A 125 -9.64 8.46 8.69
C GLN A 125 -8.22 7.91 8.45
N VAL A 126 -7.52 8.31 7.38
CA VAL A 126 -6.22 7.75 7.00
C VAL A 126 -5.02 8.61 7.39
N SER A 127 -5.23 9.88 7.73
CA SER A 127 -4.12 10.76 8.09
C SER A 127 -3.60 10.43 9.50
N PRO A 128 -2.27 10.36 9.71
CA PRO A 128 -1.73 10.28 11.05
C PRO A 128 -2.09 11.57 11.80
N ARG A 129 -2.72 11.44 12.98
CA ARG A 129 -2.69 12.51 13.98
C ARG A 129 -1.32 12.53 14.65
#